data_AF-A0A372RL78-F1
#
_entry.id   AF-A0A372RL78-F1
#
_cell.length_a   1.000
_cell.length_b   1.000
_cell.length_c   1.000
_cell.angle_alpha   90.00
_cell.angle_beta   90.00
_cell.angle_gamma   90.00
#
_symmetry.space_group_name_H-M   'P 1'
#
loop_
_entity.id
_entity.type
_entity.pdbx_description
1 polymer ?
#
loop_
_entity_poly.entity_id
_entity_poly.type
_entity_poly.pdbx_seq_one_letter_code
_entity_poly.pdbx_strand_id
1 'polypeptide(L)'
;MKICKGLRPKCDYKIPQLIVDIINKCWDADPSKRPNAGELERLMFELYEVISKNKVDSVIYRQVKEADEINEINNIYKEPSCPDILPTSTLSYMTHPQAVYTSRLLNFENLPEPMNADNDDLEYSDSTRIDLTKLDINSKDNYFCM
;
A
#
# COMPACT_ATOMS: atom_id res chain seq x y z
N MET A 1 12.77 -19.15 -0.82
CA MET A 1 12.22 -17.81 -1.11
C MET A 1 11.04 -17.53 -0.16
N LYS A 2 11.19 -16.61 0.80
CA LYS A 2 10.21 -16.35 1.88
C LYS A 2 8.87 -15.78 1.37
N ILE A 3 8.94 -14.92 0.36
CA ILE A 3 7.80 -14.31 -0.34
C ILE A 3 6.84 -15.30 -1.02
N CYS A 4 7.33 -16.46 -1.50
CA CYS A 4 6.44 -17.51 -2.03
C CYS A 4 5.57 -18.13 -0.93
N LYS A 5 6.01 -18.07 0.34
CA LYS A 5 5.27 -18.57 1.50
C LYS A 5 4.38 -17.50 2.14
N GLY A 6 3.92 -16.51 1.36
CA GLY A 6 3.03 -15.47 1.86
C GLY A 6 3.67 -14.40 2.74
N LEU A 7 4.99 -14.45 3.01
CA LEU A 7 5.62 -13.38 3.80
C LEU A 7 5.60 -12.05 3.04
N ARG A 8 5.08 -11.02 3.71
CA ARG A 8 4.95 -9.65 3.21
C ARG A 8 5.48 -8.65 4.24
N PRO A 9 6.03 -7.50 3.79
CA PRO A 9 6.40 -6.42 4.70
C PRO A 9 5.19 -5.92 5.50
N LYS A 10 5.42 -5.54 6.75
CA LYS A 10 4.45 -4.83 7.58
C LYS A 10 4.81 -3.35 7.62
N CYS A 11 3.81 -2.48 7.59
CA CYS A 11 4.00 -1.06 7.83
C CYS A 11 4.09 -0.81 9.34
N ASP A 12 5.04 0.00 9.77
CA ASP A 12 5.22 0.46 11.15
C ASP A 12 4.43 1.75 11.46
N TYR A 13 3.63 2.20 10.50
CA TYR A 13 2.70 3.31 10.60
C TYR A 13 1.33 2.88 10.09
N LYS A 14 0.29 3.57 10.55
CA LYS A 14 -1.08 3.35 10.10
C LYS A 14 -1.21 3.86 8.67
N ILE A 15 -1.78 3.04 7.80
CA ILE A 15 -2.16 3.44 6.44
C ILE A 15 -3.67 3.32 6.27
N PRO A 16 -4.27 4.14 5.38
CA PRO A 16 -5.68 4.02 5.06
C PRO A 16 -6.01 2.61 4.56
N GLN A 17 -7.15 2.05 4.97
CA GLN A 17 -7.53 0.69 4.59
C GLN A 17 -7.62 0.52 3.07
N LEU A 18 -8.07 1.54 2.34
CA LEU A 18 -8.08 1.50 0.88
C LEU A 18 -6.70 1.17 0.29
N ILE A 19 -5.63 1.76 0.83
CA ILE A 19 -4.25 1.50 0.39
C ILE A 19 -3.82 0.07 0.74
N VAL A 20 -4.19 -0.42 1.93
CA VAL A 20 -3.97 -1.82 2.32
C VAL A 20 -4.63 -2.76 1.31
N ASP A 21 -5.89 -2.51 0.95
CA ASP A 21 -6.66 -3.35 0.05
C ASP A 21 -6.05 -3.34 -1.37
N ILE A 22 -5.56 -2.19 -1.84
CA ILE A 22 -4.85 -2.06 -3.12
C ILE A 22 -3.55 -2.87 -3.10
N ILE A 23 -2.71 -2.70 -2.07
CA ILE A 23 -1.47 -3.48 -1.91
C ILE A 23 -1.79 -4.99 -1.89
N ASN A 24 -2.86 -5.37 -1.18
CA ASN A 24 -3.32 -6.73 -1.08
C ASN A 24 -3.73 -7.35 -2.43
N LYS A 25 -4.42 -6.58 -3.27
CA LYS A 25 -4.73 -7.02 -4.63
C LYS A 25 -3.50 -7.09 -5.53
N CYS A 26 -2.58 -6.13 -5.43
CA CYS A 26 -1.38 -6.08 -6.27
C CYS A 26 -0.45 -7.29 -6.08
N TRP A 27 -0.39 -7.86 -4.87
CA TRP A 27 0.50 -8.98 -4.56
C TRP A 27 -0.22 -10.33 -4.38
N ASP A 28 -1.47 -10.45 -4.86
CA ASP A 28 -2.24 -11.70 -4.80
C ASP A 28 -1.46 -12.82 -5.50
N ALA A 29 -1.44 -13.99 -4.89
CA ALA A 29 -0.82 -15.19 -5.43
C ALA A 29 -1.40 -15.57 -6.80
N ASP A 30 -2.70 -15.36 -7.00
CA ASP A 30 -3.40 -15.54 -8.27
C ASP A 30 -3.21 -14.31 -9.18
N PRO A 31 -2.47 -14.43 -10.29
CA PRO A 31 -2.24 -13.30 -11.20
C PRO A 31 -3.51 -12.70 -11.79
N SER A 32 -4.59 -13.49 -11.91
CA SER A 32 -5.86 -13.02 -12.48
C SER A 32 -6.63 -12.07 -11.55
N LYS A 33 -6.30 -12.06 -10.25
CA LYS A 33 -6.88 -11.15 -9.25
C LYS A 33 -6.12 -9.84 -9.10
N ARG A 34 -4.94 -9.73 -9.72
CA ARG A 34 -4.13 -8.51 -9.67
C ARG A 34 -4.73 -7.44 -10.57
N PRO A 35 -4.74 -6.17 -10.15
CA PRO A 35 -5.16 -5.08 -11.01
C PRO A 35 -4.15 -4.93 -12.15
N ASN A 36 -4.65 -4.60 -13.33
CA ASN A 36 -3.78 -4.11 -14.39
C ASN A 36 -3.35 -2.65 -14.11
N ALA A 37 -2.39 -2.15 -14.89
CA ALA A 37 -1.83 -0.82 -14.68
C ALA A 37 -2.89 0.31 -14.76
N GLY A 38 -3.86 0.21 -15.67
CA GLY A 38 -4.92 1.22 -15.81
C GLY A 38 -5.93 1.19 -14.66
N GLU A 39 -6.26 0.00 -14.15
CA GLU A 39 -7.09 -0.13 -12.94
C GLU A 39 -6.40 0.48 -11.73
N LEU A 40 -5.09 0.24 -11.57
CA LEU A 40 -4.30 0.80 -10.49
C LEU A 40 -4.20 2.33 -10.61
N GLU A 41 -3.91 2.85 -11.80
CA GLU A 41 -3.86 4.30 -12.06
C GLU A 41 -5.17 4.98 -11.65
N ARG A 42 -6.31 4.43 -12.07
CA ARG A 42 -7.62 5.00 -11.72
C ARG A 42 -7.87 5.00 -10.21
N LEU A 43 -7.58 3.90 -9.51
CA LEU A 43 -7.73 3.83 -8.06
C LEU A 43 -6.89 4.89 -7.34
N MET A 44 -5.66 5.12 -7.82
CA MET A 44 -4.77 6.15 -7.28
C MET A 44 -5.29 7.57 -7.60
N PHE A 45 -5.83 7.78 -8.80
CA PHE A 45 -6.42 9.05 -9.20
C PHE A 45 -7.67 9.41 -8.38
N GLU A 46 -8.57 8.45 -8.14
CA GLU A 46 -9.75 8.66 -7.30
C GLU A 46 -9.39 9.03 -5.86
N LEU A 47 -8.39 8.34 -5.30
CA LEU A 47 -7.85 8.67 -3.99
C LEU A 47 -7.32 10.11 -3.96
N TYR A 48 -6.51 10.48 -4.95
CA TYR A 48 -5.98 11.83 -5.09
C TYR A 48 -7.11 12.88 -5.16
N GLU A 49 -8.14 12.64 -5.97
CA GLU A 49 -9.28 13.53 -6.16
C GLU A 49 -10.11 13.72 -4.88
N VAL A 50 -10.31 12.66 -4.09
CA VAL A 50 -11.02 12.77 -2.81
C VAL A 50 -10.27 13.64 -1.83
N ILE A 51 -8.95 13.46 -1.75
CA ILE A 51 -8.08 14.20 -0.84
C ILE A 51 -7.94 15.66 -1.30
N SER A 52 -7.65 15.89 -2.58
CA SER A 52 -7.42 17.23 -3.14
C SER A 52 -8.65 18.13 -3.01
N LYS A 53 -9.85 17.55 -3.14
CA LYS A 53 -11.13 18.26 -2.99
C LYS A 53 -11.62 18.36 -1.55
N ASN A 54 -10.88 17.84 -0.57
CA ASN A 54 -11.27 17.78 0.84
C ASN A 54 -12.71 17.28 1.01
N LYS A 55 -13.07 16.17 0.34
CA LYS A 55 -14.41 15.59 0.45
C LYS A 55 -14.58 14.92 1.81
N VAL A 56 -14.83 15.72 2.85
CA VAL A 56 -14.92 15.30 4.26
C VAL A 56 -15.93 14.18 4.52
N ASP A 57 -17.00 14.12 3.73
CA ASP A 57 -18.03 13.08 3.85
C ASP A 57 -17.62 11.74 3.21
N SER A 58 -16.52 11.71 2.44
CA SER A 58 -16.03 10.49 1.83
C SER A 58 -15.43 9.57 2.88
N VAL A 59 -15.76 8.27 2.79
CA VAL A 59 -15.16 7.23 3.62
C VAL A 59 -13.64 7.27 3.49
N ILE A 60 -13.12 7.44 2.27
CA ILE A 60 -11.67 7.50 1.98
C ILE A 60 -11.02 8.65 2.73
N TYR A 61 -11.62 9.85 2.71
CA TYR A 61 -11.08 11.01 3.40
C TYR A 61 -10.99 10.77 4.91
N ARG A 62 -12.03 10.16 5.49
CA ARG A 62 -12.05 9.80 6.91
C ARG A 62 -10.95 8.79 7.26
N GLN A 63 -10.71 7.78 6.42
CA GLN A 63 -9.61 6.81 6.64
C GLN A 63 -8.24 7.48 6.62
N VAL A 64 -8.02 8.42 5.69
CA VAL A 64 -6.77 9.19 5.59
C VAL A 64 -6.55 10.01 6.85
N LYS A 65 -7.56 10.79 7.25
CA LYS A 65 -7.49 11.61 8.45
C LYS A 65 -7.23 10.79 9.72
N GLU A 66 -7.92 9.66 9.88
CA GLU A 66 -7.72 8.74 11.00
C GLU A 66 -6.29 8.18 11.04
N ALA A 67 -5.75 7.76 9.90
CA ALA A 67 -4.38 7.26 9.80
C ALA A 67 -3.36 8.34 10.15
N ASP A 68 -3.54 9.56 9.65
CA ASP A 68 -2.67 10.71 9.94
C ASP A 68 -2.68 11.04 11.43
N GLU A 69 -3.85 11.12 12.06
CA GLU A 69 -3.99 11.39 13.50
C GLU A 69 -3.26 10.36 14.36
N ILE A 70 -3.43 9.06 14.05
CA ILE A 70 -2.75 7.98 14.75
C ILE A 70 -1.22 8.06 14.57
N ASN A 71 -0.77 8.38 13.36
CA ASN A 71 0.65 8.47 13.05
C ASN A 71 1.33 9.65 13.75
N GLU A 72 0.65 10.81 13.81
CA GLU A 72 1.10 11.97 14.58
C GLU A 72 1.24 11.63 16.07
N ILE A 73 0.22 11.00 16.65
CA ILE A 73 0.23 10.48 18.04
C ILE A 73 1.44 9.56 18.24
N ASN A 74 1.61 8.55 17.39
CA ASN A 74 2.72 7.58 17.51
C ASN A 74 4.10 8.24 17.40
N ASN A 75 4.24 9.29 16.59
CA ASN A 75 5.48 10.05 16.49
C ASN A 75 5.78 10.85 17.76
N ILE A 76 4.75 11.38 18.45
CA ILE A 76 4.91 12.08 19.74
C ILE A 76 5.38 11.12 20.84
N TYR A 77 4.89 9.87 20.86
CA TYR A 77 5.21 8.89 21.91
C TYR A 77 6.44 8.02 21.60
N LYS A 78 7.05 8.13 20.42
CA LYS A 78 8.38 7.58 20.17
C LYS A 78 9.39 8.42 20.96
N GLU A 79 9.91 7.84 22.05
CA GLU A 79 11.04 8.38 22.84
C GLU A 79 12.09 9.03 21.91
N PRO A 80 12.61 10.22 22.24
CA PRO A 80 13.62 10.87 21.42
C PRO A 80 14.92 10.06 21.53
N SER A 81 15.11 9.12 20.62
CA SER A 81 16.38 8.43 20.48
C SER A 81 17.42 9.42 19.94
N CYS A 82 18.23 9.97 20.85
CA CYS A 82 19.37 10.87 20.66
C CYS A 82 19.12 12.22 19.96
N PRO A 83 19.55 13.35 20.55
CA PRO A 83 19.51 14.65 19.90
C PRO A 83 20.74 14.83 19.02
N ASP A 84 20.77 14.16 17.86
CA ASP A 84 21.67 14.49 16.76
C ASP A 84 21.13 13.82 15.49
N ILE A 85 20.21 14.51 14.79
CA ILE A 85 20.00 14.48 13.32
C ILE A 85 18.92 15.53 13.01
N LEU A 86 19.24 16.47 12.12
CA LEU A 86 18.33 17.47 11.59
C LEU A 86 17.06 16.86 10.99
N PRO A 87 15.92 17.59 10.92
CA PRO A 87 14.74 17.18 10.17
C PRO A 87 14.99 17.40 8.67
N THR A 88 15.90 16.61 8.11
CA THR A 88 16.00 16.39 6.68
C THR A 88 15.65 14.94 6.45
N SER A 89 14.57 14.74 5.71
CA SER A 89 14.10 13.48 5.12
C SER A 89 15.20 12.81 4.25
N THR A 90 16.32 12.41 4.84
CA THR A 90 17.28 11.52 4.21
C THR A 90 16.75 10.11 4.38
N LEU A 91 15.94 9.67 3.42
CA LEU A 91 15.59 8.26 3.22
C LEU A 91 16.93 7.49 3.12
N SER A 92 17.37 6.83 4.20
CA SER A 92 18.59 6.03 4.17
C SER A 92 18.27 4.74 3.42
N TYR A 93 18.57 4.73 2.12
CA TYR A 93 18.42 3.52 1.32
C TYR A 93 19.54 2.54 1.71
N MET A 94 19.28 1.67 2.70
CA MET A 94 20.16 0.55 2.96
C MET A 94 19.94 -0.51 1.89
N THR A 95 20.89 -0.61 0.96
CA THR A 95 20.93 -1.72 0.01
C THR A 95 21.35 -2.99 0.77
N HIS A 96 20.55 -4.05 0.71
CA HIS A 96 20.93 -5.34 1.28
C HIS A 96 22.23 -5.81 0.59
N PRO A 97 23.22 -6.39 1.28
CA PRO A 97 24.48 -6.83 0.66
C PRO A 97 24.32 -7.83 -0.50
N GLN A 98 23.16 -8.48 -0.60
CA GLN A 98 22.81 -9.43 -1.67
C GLN A 98 21.93 -8.80 -2.77
N ALA A 99 21.62 -7.50 -2.70
CA ALA A 99 20.83 -6.81 -3.70
C ALA A 99 21.65 -6.60 -4.98
N VAL A 100 21.07 -6.96 -6.12
CA VAL A 100 21.67 -6.77 -7.44
C VAL A 100 20.69 -5.93 -8.27
N TYR A 101 21.11 -4.74 -8.67
CA TYR A 101 20.29 -3.76 -9.40
C TYR A 101 20.53 -3.78 -10.91
N THR A 102 21.37 -4.69 -11.39
CA THR A 102 21.58 -4.95 -12.81
C THR A 102 20.75 -6.14 -13.26
N SER A 103 20.40 -6.17 -14.56
CA SER A 103 19.68 -7.31 -15.14
C SER A 103 20.51 -8.58 -15.01
N ARG A 104 19.85 -9.67 -14.59
CA ARG A 104 20.43 -11.01 -14.52
C ARG A 104 19.36 -12.06 -14.74
N LEU A 105 19.76 -13.20 -15.30
CA LEU A 105 18.87 -14.35 -15.37
C LEU A 105 18.59 -14.88 -13.96
N LEU A 106 17.32 -15.07 -13.62
CA LEU A 106 16.90 -15.67 -12.37
C LEU A 106 16.61 -17.15 -12.61
N ASN A 107 17.25 -18.04 -11.85
CA ASN A 107 16.87 -19.45 -11.83
C ASN A 107 15.72 -19.65 -10.84
N PHE A 108 14.59 -20.14 -11.33
CA PHE A 108 13.37 -20.38 -10.56
C PHE A 108 13.08 -21.87 -10.33
N GLU A 109 14.04 -22.75 -10.57
CA GLU A 109 13.90 -24.18 -10.31
C GLU A 109 13.46 -24.45 -8.86
N ASN A 110 12.45 -25.30 -8.70
CA ASN A 110 11.94 -25.79 -7.41
C ASN A 110 11.36 -24.71 -6.47
N LEU A 111 10.82 -23.61 -7.00
CA LEU A 111 10.04 -22.69 -6.17
C LEU A 111 8.71 -23.34 -5.73
N PRO A 112 8.30 -23.16 -4.46
CA PRO A 112 6.98 -23.59 -4.02
C PRO A 112 5.89 -22.73 -4.67
N GLU A 113 4.67 -23.25 -4.71
CA GLU A 113 3.52 -22.48 -5.15
C GLU A 113 3.37 -21.19 -4.32
N PRO A 114 3.11 -20.04 -4.96
CA PRO A 114 2.90 -18.79 -4.25
C PRO A 114 1.62 -18.86 -3.41
N MET A 115 1.70 -18.36 -2.19
CA MET A 115 0.57 -18.27 -1.26
C MET A 115 0.36 -16.81 -0.83
N ASN A 116 -0.89 -16.46 -0.52
CA ASN A 116 -1.24 -15.17 0.08
C ASN A 116 -0.77 -15.10 1.54
N ALA A 117 -0.62 -13.89 2.06
CA ALA A 117 -0.37 -13.67 3.48
C ALA A 117 -1.62 -14.00 4.30
N ASP A 118 -1.44 -14.55 5.50
CA ASP A 118 -2.53 -14.65 6.47
C ASP A 118 -2.85 -13.23 6.97
N ASN A 119 -4.07 -12.77 6.71
CA ASN A 119 -4.51 -11.37 6.93
C ASN A 119 -4.86 -11.06 8.41
N ASP A 120 -4.50 -11.93 9.35
CA ASP A 120 -4.98 -11.88 10.75
C ASP A 120 -4.53 -10.64 11.55
N ASP A 121 -3.57 -9.86 11.04
CA ASP A 121 -2.93 -8.79 11.81
C ASP A 121 -3.48 -7.37 11.57
N LEU A 122 -4.45 -7.17 10.67
CA LEU A 122 -5.04 -5.85 10.41
C LEU A 122 -6.49 -5.80 10.88
N GLU A 123 -6.70 -5.62 12.18
CA GLU A 123 -8.00 -5.26 12.73
C GLU A 123 -8.42 -3.88 12.19
N TYR A 124 -9.41 -3.87 11.30
CA TYR A 124 -10.12 -2.68 10.88
C TYR A 124 -11.61 -2.89 11.03
N SER A 125 -12.34 -1.84 11.43
CA SER A 125 -13.78 -1.97 11.67
C SER A 125 -14.51 -2.33 10.36
N ASP A 126 -15.50 -3.23 10.41
CA ASP A 126 -16.30 -3.56 9.23
C ASP A 126 -17.04 -2.34 8.64
N SER A 127 -17.27 -1.29 9.45
CA SER A 127 -17.94 -0.05 9.03
C SER A 127 -17.14 0.80 8.05
N THR A 128 -15.86 0.49 7.84
CA THR A 128 -14.94 1.29 7.06
C THR A 128 -14.39 0.52 5.86
N ARG A 129 -14.84 -0.72 5.63
CA ARG A 129 -14.54 -1.48 4.41
C ARG A 129 -15.15 -0.80 3.18
N ILE A 130 -14.31 -0.55 2.19
CA ILE A 130 -14.74 0.01 0.91
C ILE A 130 -14.84 -1.14 -0.08
N ASP A 131 -16.01 -1.28 -0.71
CA ASP A 131 -16.15 -2.18 -1.85
C ASP A 131 -15.51 -1.51 -3.07
N LEU A 132 -14.30 -1.96 -3.40
CA LEU A 132 -13.54 -1.49 -4.56
C LEU A 132 -14.29 -1.71 -5.89
N THR A 133 -15.32 -2.57 -5.93
CA THR A 133 -16.16 -2.75 -7.12
C THR A 133 -17.25 -1.68 -7.28
N LYS A 134 -17.53 -0.92 -6.22
CA LYS A 134 -18.51 0.18 -6.20
C LYS A 134 -17.90 1.55 -6.44
N LEU A 135 -16.57 1.66 -6.40
CA LEU A 135 -15.86 2.77 -7.02
C LEU A 135 -16.13 2.65 -8.52
N ASP A 136 -16.66 3.68 -9.17
CA ASP A 136 -17.34 3.57 -10.47
C ASP A 136 -16.41 3.06 -11.58
N ILE A 137 -16.30 1.74 -11.71
CA ILE A 137 -15.33 1.03 -12.58
C ILE A 137 -15.57 1.31 -14.06
N ASN A 138 -16.71 1.92 -14.41
CA ASN A 138 -17.17 2.10 -15.77
C ASN A 138 -17.30 3.57 -16.20
N SER A 139 -16.78 4.55 -15.45
CA SER A 139 -16.65 5.90 -16.02
C SER A 139 -15.64 5.84 -17.15
N LYS A 140 -16.16 5.76 -18.38
CA LYS A 140 -15.43 5.88 -19.65
C LYS A 140 -14.95 7.32 -19.80
N ASP A 141 -14.09 7.77 -18.91
CA ASP A 141 -13.33 8.98 -19.16
C ASP A 141 -12.05 8.54 -19.86
N ASN A 142 -12.13 8.57 -21.19
CA ASN A 142 -11.01 8.39 -22.10
C ASN A 142 -9.95 9.45 -21.80
N TYR A 143 -9.02 9.15 -20.89
CA TYR A 143 -7.75 9.87 -20.83
C TYR A 143 -6.72 9.09 -21.64
N PHE A 144 -6.48 9.65 -22.82
CA PHE A 144 -5.54 9.25 -23.84
C PHE A 144 -4.13 9.15 -23.25
N CYS A 145 -3.49 7.98 -23.37
CA CYS A 145 -2.03 7.89 -23.22
C CYS A 145 -1.36 8.59 -24.41
N MET A 146 -0.42 9.49 -24.13
CA MET A 146 0.73 9.79 -24.99
C MET A 146 2.00 9.66 -24.18
#